data_AF-A0A8S2CLQ7-F1
#
_entry.id   AF-A0A8S2CLQ7-F1
#
_cell.length_a   1.000
_cell.length_b   1.000
_cell.length_c   1.000
_cell.angle_alpha   90.00
_cell.angle_beta   90.00
_cell.angle_gamma   90.00
#
_symmetry.space_group_name_H-M   'P 1'
#
loop_
_entity.id
_entity.type
_entity.pdbx_description
1 polymer ?
#
loop_
_entity_poly.entity_id
_entity_poly.type
_entity_poly.pdbx_seq_one_letter_code
_entity_poly.pdbx_strand_id
1 'polypeptide(L)'
;MAKETGLPVVLHVRGESVFEPMLDILRNHVAKDHPIQWHCVNADSNLSILDSFLNEYDRAYVSINGSSISNENFEKQKGFQKRLKSRKDFLEKFTLETDFPFLAPANIAKEEYTPLTGLVTTAIFLVDTMRKAGLHPTKVIELANYNTRRLFGIP
;
A
#
# COMPACT_ATOMS: atom_id res chain seq x y z
N MET A 1 11.63 -0.82 20.90
CA MET A 1 12.24 -1.73 19.90
C MET A 1 12.53 -1.07 18.56
N ALA A 2 11.59 -0.82 17.64
CA ALA A 2 11.92 -0.34 16.28
C ALA A 2 12.73 0.98 16.25
N LYS A 3 12.41 1.92 17.16
CA LYS A 3 13.19 3.15 17.38
C LYS A 3 14.61 2.86 17.87
N GLU A 4 14.79 1.89 18.74
CA GLU A 4 16.09 1.53 19.34
C GLU A 4 16.97 0.76 18.35
N THR A 5 16.36 -0.02 17.46
CA THR A 5 17.06 -0.83 16.45
C THR A 5 17.23 -0.12 15.10
N GLY A 6 16.60 1.04 14.92
CA GLY A 6 16.57 1.76 13.63
C GLY A 6 15.85 1.01 12.51
N LEU A 7 15.08 -0.04 12.83
CA LEU A 7 14.36 -0.86 11.86
C LEU A 7 13.03 -0.20 11.45
N PRO A 8 12.56 -0.41 10.21
CA PRO A 8 11.27 0.08 9.78
C PRO A 8 10.13 -0.56 10.57
N VAL A 9 9.04 0.17 10.72
CA VAL A 9 7.80 -0.34 11.30
C VAL A 9 6.89 -0.82 10.18
N VAL A 10 6.41 -2.06 10.26
CA VAL A 10 5.36 -2.59 9.36
C VAL A 10 4.06 -2.70 10.15
N LEU A 11 3.04 -1.96 9.71
CA LEU A 11 1.76 -1.84 10.39
C LEU A 11 0.72 -2.73 9.71
N HIS A 12 0.01 -3.51 10.54
CA HIS A 12 -1.25 -4.14 10.18
C HIS A 12 -2.38 -3.41 10.87
N VAL A 13 -3.38 -2.98 10.10
CA VAL A 13 -4.56 -2.28 10.63
C VAL A 13 -5.78 -2.74 9.87
N ARG A 14 -6.79 -3.24 10.59
CA ARG A 14 -8.03 -3.76 10.02
C ARG A 14 -9.20 -3.46 10.94
N GLY A 15 -10.26 -2.88 10.37
CA GLY A 15 -11.48 -2.52 11.08
C GLY A 15 -11.61 -1.00 11.24
N GLU A 16 -12.82 -0.47 11.04
CA GLU A 16 -13.06 0.97 11.02
C GLU A 16 -12.73 1.64 12.36
N SER A 17 -13.01 0.97 13.48
CA SER A 17 -12.81 1.52 14.82
C SER A 17 -11.34 1.61 15.27
N VAL A 18 -10.37 1.11 14.49
CA VAL A 18 -8.96 1.07 14.89
C VAL A 18 -8.06 2.00 14.06
N PHE A 19 -8.55 2.61 12.99
CA PHE A 19 -7.71 3.48 12.14
C PHE A 19 -7.28 4.76 12.88
N GLU A 20 -8.20 5.47 13.53
CA GLU A 20 -7.90 6.67 14.30
C GLU A 20 -7.01 6.36 15.52
N PRO A 21 -7.34 5.37 16.39
CA PRO A 21 -6.46 5.00 17.50
C PRO A 21 -5.04 4.61 17.05
N MET A 22 -4.93 3.92 15.91
CA MET A 22 -3.63 3.58 15.34
C MET A 22 -2.82 4.83 15.02
N LEU A 23 -3.41 5.80 14.32
CA LEU A 23 -2.72 7.03 13.96
C LEU A 23 -2.31 7.84 15.20
N ASP A 24 -3.14 7.86 16.25
CA ASP A 24 -2.82 8.52 17.52
C ASP A 24 -1.64 7.85 18.24
N ILE A 25 -1.59 6.51 18.26
CA ILE A 25 -0.44 5.77 18.79
C ILE A 25 0.83 6.12 18.00
N LEU A 26 0.75 6.16 16.67
CA LEU A 26 1.90 6.54 15.85
C LEU A 26 2.39 7.95 16.16
N ARG A 27 1.48 8.92 16.30
CA ARG A 27 1.83 10.33 16.60
C ARG A 27 2.61 10.47 17.91
N ASN A 28 2.26 9.65 18.90
CA ASN A 28 2.89 9.68 20.21
C ASN A 28 4.24 8.96 20.28
N HIS A 29 4.47 7.98 19.40
CA HIS A 29 5.58 7.04 19.57
C HIS A 29 6.55 6.94 18.38
N VAL A 30 6.16 7.42 17.20
CA VAL A 30 6.95 7.30 15.97
C VAL A 30 7.33 8.69 15.45
N ALA A 31 8.63 8.92 15.28
CA ALA A 31 9.14 10.16 14.69
C ALA A 31 8.66 10.30 13.23
N LYS A 32 8.44 11.53 12.76
CA LYS A 32 7.88 11.78 11.42
C LYS A 32 8.80 11.32 10.28
N ASP A 33 10.09 11.22 10.53
CA ASP A 33 11.11 10.72 9.61
C ASP A 33 11.44 9.23 9.78
N HIS A 34 10.80 8.53 10.73
CA HIS A 34 11.02 7.09 10.91
C HIS A 34 10.38 6.31 9.75
N PRO A 35 11.08 5.33 9.14
CA PRO A 35 10.53 4.55 8.04
C PRO A 35 9.38 3.66 8.53
N ILE A 36 8.22 3.81 7.89
CA ILE A 36 7.01 3.11 8.29
C ILE A 36 6.20 2.67 7.07
N GLN A 37 5.66 1.47 7.11
CA GLN A 37 4.85 0.90 6.05
C GLN A 37 3.49 0.49 6.60
N TRP A 38 2.41 0.97 6.00
CA TRP A 38 1.08 0.39 6.21
C TRP A 38 0.88 -0.73 5.19
N HIS A 39 0.88 -1.96 5.68
CA HIS A 39 0.73 -3.15 4.86
C HIS A 39 -0.75 -3.40 4.51
N CYS A 40 -1.01 -4.07 3.38
CA CYS A 40 -2.34 -4.48 2.92
C CYS A 40 -3.38 -3.35 2.82
N VAL A 41 -2.99 -2.21 2.23
CA VAL A 41 -3.93 -1.14 1.93
C VAL A 41 -4.77 -1.52 0.71
N ASN A 42 -6.09 -1.41 0.85
CA ASN A 42 -7.08 -1.77 -0.17
C ASN A 42 -8.34 -0.89 -0.06
N ALA A 43 -9.40 -1.26 -0.80
CA ALA A 43 -10.64 -0.49 -0.86
C ALA A 43 -11.44 -0.43 0.45
N ASP A 44 -11.17 -1.31 1.41
CA ASP A 44 -11.78 -1.29 2.75
C ASP A 44 -10.97 -0.48 3.77
N SER A 45 -9.79 0.03 3.39
CA SER A 45 -9.02 0.95 4.24
C SER A 45 -9.71 2.31 4.37
N ASN A 46 -9.57 2.97 5.52
CA ASN A 46 -10.03 4.34 5.68
C ASN A 46 -9.11 5.31 4.89
N LEU A 47 -9.58 5.77 3.74
CA LEU A 47 -8.82 6.61 2.81
C LEU A 47 -8.48 8.00 3.39
N SER A 48 -9.26 8.50 4.35
CA SER A 48 -8.93 9.75 5.04
C SER A 48 -7.72 9.56 5.95
N ILE A 49 -7.70 8.46 6.71
CA ILE A 49 -6.58 8.12 7.60
C ILE A 49 -5.34 7.75 6.80
N LEU A 50 -5.50 7.06 5.67
CA LEU A 50 -4.42 6.84 4.69
C LEU A 50 -3.75 8.15 4.28
N ASP A 51 -4.56 9.17 3.99
CA ASP A 51 -4.03 10.47 3.58
C ASP A 51 -3.31 11.20 4.70
N SER A 52 -3.88 11.20 5.91
CA SER A 52 -3.21 11.75 7.09
C SER A 52 -1.88 11.04 7.34
N PHE A 53 -1.86 9.71 7.30
CA PHE A 53 -0.64 8.91 7.46
C PHE A 53 0.44 9.28 6.43
N LEU A 54 0.08 9.33 5.14
CA LEU A 54 1.03 9.68 4.07
C LEU A 54 1.50 11.14 4.13
N ASN A 55 0.70 12.07 4.66
CA ASN A 55 1.06 13.49 4.79
C ASN A 55 1.88 13.77 6.05
N GLU A 56 1.64 13.04 7.13
CA GLU A 56 2.28 13.29 8.42
C GLU A 56 3.68 12.68 8.54
N TYR A 57 3.97 11.62 7.79
CA TYR A 57 5.22 10.88 7.86
C TYR A 57 5.98 10.95 6.53
N ASP A 58 7.19 11.51 6.57
CA ASP A 58 8.02 11.76 5.39
C ASP A 58 8.45 10.45 4.74
N ARG A 59 8.71 9.44 5.56
CA ARG A 59 9.11 8.08 5.16
C ARG A 59 7.99 7.06 5.39
N ALA A 60 6.74 7.48 5.21
CA ALA A 60 5.60 6.57 5.13
C ALA A 60 5.44 5.94 3.76
N TYR A 61 5.17 4.63 3.77
CA TYR A 61 4.89 3.83 2.60
C TYR A 61 3.59 3.05 2.78
N VAL A 62 2.92 2.72 1.70
CA VAL A 62 1.70 1.90 1.68
C VAL A 62 1.89 0.72 0.77
N SER A 63 1.49 -0.46 1.21
CA SER A 63 1.65 -1.69 0.46
C SER A 63 0.35 -2.11 -0.19
N ILE A 64 0.42 -2.42 -1.48
CA ILE A 64 -0.72 -2.84 -2.29
C ILE A 64 -0.54 -4.32 -2.65
N ASN A 65 -1.59 -5.11 -2.49
CA ASN A 65 -1.61 -6.54 -2.82
C ASN A 65 -2.87 -6.92 -3.61
N GLY A 66 -3.11 -8.24 -3.77
CA GLY A 66 -4.23 -8.77 -4.53
C GLY A 66 -5.61 -8.36 -4.00
N SER A 67 -5.76 -8.04 -2.71
CA SER A 67 -7.03 -7.57 -2.14
C SER A 67 -7.47 -6.20 -2.68
N SER A 68 -6.56 -5.44 -3.29
CA SER A 68 -6.90 -4.22 -4.04
C SER A 68 -7.64 -4.50 -5.35
N ILE A 69 -7.74 -5.76 -5.78
CA ILE A 69 -8.43 -6.22 -6.98
C ILE A 69 -9.66 -7.01 -6.52
N SER A 70 -10.73 -6.32 -6.16
CA SER A 70 -12.00 -6.93 -5.75
C SER A 70 -13.16 -6.47 -6.63
N ASN A 71 -14.09 -7.40 -6.88
CA ASN A 71 -15.36 -7.14 -7.57
C ASN A 71 -16.54 -7.01 -6.58
N GLU A 72 -16.33 -7.24 -5.29
CA GLU A 72 -17.41 -7.35 -4.31
C GLU A 72 -18.04 -5.99 -3.94
N ASN A 73 -17.24 -4.92 -3.93
CA ASN A 73 -17.72 -3.57 -3.61
C ASN A 73 -17.21 -2.53 -4.61
N PHE A 74 -17.94 -2.39 -5.71
CA PHE A 74 -17.59 -1.50 -6.81
C PHE A 74 -17.40 -0.04 -6.39
N GLU A 75 -18.25 0.48 -5.50
CA GLU A 75 -18.16 1.89 -5.07
C GLU A 75 -16.93 2.16 -4.19
N LYS A 76 -16.63 1.26 -3.23
CA LYS A 76 -15.37 1.35 -2.46
C LYS A 76 -14.16 1.26 -3.38
N GLN A 77 -14.17 0.31 -4.33
CA GLN A 77 -13.10 0.13 -5.29
C GLN A 77 -12.89 1.36 -6.18
N LYS A 78 -13.97 1.98 -6.64
CA LYS A 78 -13.93 3.23 -7.41
C LYS A 78 -13.40 4.39 -6.57
N GLY A 79 -13.80 4.48 -5.30
CA GLY A 79 -13.28 5.47 -4.34
C GLY A 79 -11.78 5.31 -4.11
N PHE A 80 -11.33 4.08 -3.90
CA PHE A 80 -9.91 3.73 -3.76
C PHE A 80 -9.11 4.13 -5.01
N GLN A 81 -9.53 3.68 -6.19
CA GLN A 81 -8.87 4.06 -7.45
C GLN A 81 -8.85 5.58 -7.66
N LYS A 82 -9.95 6.28 -7.36
CA LYS A 82 -10.00 7.75 -7.45
C LYS A 82 -8.97 8.39 -6.53
N ARG A 83 -8.83 7.89 -5.29
CA ARG A 83 -7.84 8.40 -4.33
C ARG A 83 -6.42 8.16 -4.82
N LEU A 84 -6.10 6.95 -5.26
CA LEU A 84 -4.79 6.60 -5.83
C LEU A 84 -4.40 7.54 -6.98
N LYS A 85 -5.34 7.82 -7.89
CA LYS A 85 -5.14 8.73 -9.03
C LYS A 85 -4.94 10.19 -8.62
N SER A 86 -5.59 10.62 -7.55
CA SER A 86 -5.54 12.02 -7.09
C SER A 86 -4.24 12.39 -6.37
N ARG A 87 -3.51 11.40 -5.84
CA ARG A 87 -2.26 11.62 -5.11
C ARG A 87 -1.05 11.53 -6.03
N LYS A 88 -0.45 12.68 -6.34
CA LYS A 88 0.75 12.76 -7.19
C LYS A 88 1.95 12.03 -6.56
N ASP A 89 2.06 12.07 -5.25
CA ASP A 89 3.15 11.46 -4.46
C ASP A 89 2.96 9.95 -4.24
N PHE A 90 1.83 9.37 -4.64
CA PHE A 90 1.56 7.95 -4.39
C PHE A 90 2.61 7.04 -5.01
N LEU A 91 3.10 7.37 -6.23
CA LEU A 91 4.13 6.58 -6.91
C LEU A 91 5.48 6.55 -6.15
N GLU A 92 5.72 7.52 -5.28
CA GLU A 92 6.94 7.61 -4.47
C GLU A 92 6.80 6.93 -3.10
N LYS A 93 5.56 6.63 -2.70
CA LYS A 93 5.21 6.11 -1.38
C LYS A 93 4.51 4.74 -1.41
N PHE A 94 4.40 4.10 -2.57
CA PHE A 94 3.81 2.75 -2.64
C PHE A 94 4.86 1.65 -2.73
N THR A 95 4.48 0.47 -2.25
CA THR A 95 5.20 -0.80 -2.36
C THR A 95 4.23 -1.87 -2.87
N LEU A 96 4.76 -2.98 -3.39
CA LEU A 96 3.98 -4.15 -3.77
C LEU A 96 4.25 -5.27 -2.78
N GLU A 97 3.20 -5.95 -2.37
CA GLU A 97 3.27 -7.18 -1.58
C GLU A 97 2.25 -8.20 -2.10
N THR A 98 2.25 -9.39 -1.51
CA THR A 98 1.26 -10.43 -1.82
C THR A 98 0.40 -10.81 -0.64
N ASP A 99 0.95 -10.74 0.57
CA ASP A 99 0.37 -11.40 1.74
C ASP A 99 0.14 -12.91 1.54
N PHE A 100 0.96 -13.53 0.67
CA PHE A 100 0.87 -14.96 0.36
C PHE A 100 1.01 -15.81 1.65
N PRO A 101 0.16 -16.83 1.86
CA PRO A 101 -0.76 -17.47 0.91
C PRO A 101 -2.18 -16.87 0.86
N PHE A 102 -2.39 -15.69 1.44
CA PHE A 102 -3.70 -15.03 1.53
C PHE A 102 -3.89 -13.99 0.42
N LEU A 103 -5.13 -13.50 0.31
CA LEU A 103 -5.48 -12.32 -0.49
C LEU A 103 -5.07 -12.40 -1.97
N ALA A 104 -5.28 -13.57 -2.58
CA ALA A 104 -5.15 -13.74 -4.02
C ALA A 104 -5.97 -12.67 -4.78
N PRO A 105 -5.43 -12.07 -5.85
CA PRO A 105 -6.21 -11.24 -6.77
C PRO A 105 -7.46 -11.97 -7.26
N ALA A 106 -8.61 -11.27 -7.36
CA ALA A 106 -9.88 -11.89 -7.72
C ALA A 106 -9.91 -12.56 -9.12
N ASN A 107 -8.94 -12.24 -9.98
CA ASN A 107 -8.80 -12.79 -11.33
C ASN A 107 -7.77 -13.93 -11.44
N ILE A 108 -7.25 -14.44 -10.32
CA ILE A 108 -6.33 -15.59 -10.29
C ILE A 108 -7.02 -16.75 -9.60
N ALA A 109 -7.00 -17.94 -10.21
CA ALA A 109 -7.49 -19.15 -9.57
C ALA A 109 -6.61 -19.50 -8.35
N LYS A 110 -7.20 -20.07 -7.30
CA LYS A 110 -6.50 -20.33 -6.03
C LYS A 110 -5.27 -21.23 -6.22
N GLU A 111 -5.34 -22.18 -7.14
CA GLU A 111 -4.29 -23.14 -7.48
C GLU A 111 -3.14 -22.50 -8.27
N GLU A 112 -3.40 -21.37 -8.92
CA GLU A 112 -2.42 -20.59 -9.69
C GLU A 112 -1.81 -19.45 -8.86
N TYR A 113 -2.30 -19.25 -7.63
CA TYR A 113 -1.81 -18.19 -6.77
C TYR A 113 -0.44 -18.53 -6.20
N THR A 114 0.54 -17.71 -6.58
CA THR A 114 1.92 -17.74 -6.12
C THR A 114 2.36 -16.32 -5.82
N PRO A 115 3.46 -16.11 -5.09
CA PRO A 115 3.99 -14.76 -4.89
C PRO A 115 4.23 -14.01 -6.21
N LEU A 116 4.72 -14.70 -7.25
CA LEU A 116 5.00 -14.07 -8.54
C LEU A 116 3.69 -13.67 -9.26
N THR A 117 2.72 -14.58 -9.35
CA THR A 117 1.45 -14.30 -10.04
C THR A 117 0.65 -13.22 -9.32
N GLY A 118 0.70 -13.18 -7.99
CA GLY A 118 0.14 -12.09 -7.17
C GLY A 118 0.77 -10.73 -7.48
N LEU A 119 2.11 -10.63 -7.38
CA LEU A 119 2.83 -9.37 -7.62
C LEU A 119 2.58 -8.81 -9.02
N VAL A 120 2.71 -9.65 -10.05
CA VAL A 120 2.54 -9.23 -11.45
C VAL A 120 1.11 -8.73 -11.69
N THR A 121 0.12 -9.43 -11.16
CA THR A 121 -1.29 -9.07 -11.35
C THR A 121 -1.65 -7.77 -10.62
N THR A 122 -1.19 -7.59 -9.38
CA THR A 122 -1.34 -6.33 -8.65
C THR A 122 -0.63 -5.17 -9.36
N ALA A 123 0.56 -5.40 -9.90
CA ALA A 123 1.27 -4.39 -10.68
C ALA A 123 0.50 -3.98 -11.95
N ILE A 124 -0.07 -4.93 -12.70
CA ILE A 124 -0.91 -4.65 -13.88
C ILE A 124 -2.12 -3.80 -13.48
N PHE A 125 -2.82 -4.17 -12.40
CA PHE A 125 -3.94 -3.39 -11.89
C PHE A 125 -3.57 -1.93 -11.56
N LEU A 126 -2.42 -1.71 -10.90
CA LEU A 126 -1.94 -0.36 -10.61
C LEU A 126 -1.59 0.40 -11.89
N VAL A 127 -0.89 -0.23 -12.84
CA VAL A 127 -0.57 0.36 -14.14
C VAL A 127 -1.83 0.82 -14.87
N ASP A 128 -2.86 -0.02 -14.94
CA ASP A 128 -4.11 0.32 -15.60
C ASP A 128 -4.89 1.41 -14.88
N THR A 129 -4.88 1.39 -13.55
CA THR A 129 -5.49 2.43 -12.71
C THR A 129 -4.82 3.78 -12.96
N MET A 130 -3.49 3.82 -13.01
CA MET A 130 -2.72 5.06 -13.19
C MET A 130 -2.77 5.58 -14.64
N ARG A 131 -2.72 4.70 -15.65
CA ARG A 131 -2.88 5.09 -17.07
C ARG A 131 -4.22 5.77 -17.33
N LYS A 132 -5.30 5.27 -16.71
CA LYS A 132 -6.63 5.90 -16.79
C LYS A 132 -6.69 7.30 -16.16
N ALA A 133 -5.67 7.72 -15.43
CA ALA A 133 -5.52 9.07 -14.88
C ALA A 133 -4.51 9.94 -15.65
N GLY A 134 -4.02 9.49 -16.81
CA GLY A 134 -3.01 10.21 -17.57
C GLY A 134 -1.60 10.17 -16.97
N LEU A 135 -1.36 9.28 -16.00
CA LEU A 135 -0.02 8.99 -15.50
C LEU A 135 0.66 7.97 -16.43
N HIS A 136 1.99 8.02 -16.52
CA HIS A 136 2.80 7.07 -17.30
C HIS A 136 3.54 6.06 -16.40
N PRO A 137 2.84 5.05 -15.85
CA PRO A 137 3.37 4.11 -14.87
C PRO A 137 4.23 3.00 -15.50
N THR A 138 5.05 3.28 -16.51
CA THR A 138 5.82 2.27 -17.27
C THR A 138 6.80 1.47 -16.41
N LYS A 139 7.04 1.90 -15.17
CA LYS A 139 8.02 1.35 -14.24
C LYS A 139 7.42 1.02 -12.86
N VAL A 140 6.14 0.67 -12.75
CA VAL A 140 5.49 0.38 -11.44
C VAL A 140 6.25 -0.64 -10.60
N ILE A 141 6.68 -1.77 -11.19
CA ILE A 141 7.45 -2.78 -10.45
C ILE A 141 8.81 -2.22 -10.01
N GLU A 142 9.50 -1.49 -10.87
CA GLU A 142 10.80 -0.88 -10.55
C GLU A 142 10.66 0.18 -9.44
N LEU A 143 9.63 1.03 -9.51
CA LEU A 143 9.33 2.05 -8.50
C LEU A 143 8.95 1.41 -7.17
N ALA A 144 8.09 0.39 -7.19
CA ALA A 144 7.75 -0.37 -5.99
C ALA A 144 9.01 -0.99 -5.36
N ASN A 145 9.88 -1.61 -6.17
CA ASN A 145 11.14 -2.19 -5.69
C ASN A 145 12.09 -1.13 -5.13
N TYR A 146 12.21 0.03 -5.80
CA TYR A 146 13.00 1.16 -5.33
C TYR A 146 12.48 1.69 -3.98
N ASN A 147 11.17 1.85 -3.83
CA ASN A 147 10.54 2.28 -2.59
C ASN A 147 10.72 1.25 -1.47
N THR A 148 10.58 -0.05 -1.78
CA THR A 148 10.87 -1.14 -0.83
C THR A 148 12.33 -1.09 -0.35
N ARG A 149 13.29 -0.89 -1.26
CA ARG A 149 14.71 -0.75 -0.91
C ARG A 149 14.95 0.44 0.02
N ARG A 150 14.33 1.60 -0.26
CA ARG A 150 14.41 2.80 0.61
C ARG A 150 13.76 2.61 1.98
N LEU A 151 12.65 1.88 2.05
CA LEU A 151 11.96 1.53 3.29
C LEU A 151 12.85 0.66 4.18
N PHE A 152 13.43 -0.40 3.63
CA PHE A 152 14.22 -1.38 4.37
C PHE A 152 15.73 -1.07 4.45
N GLY A 153 16.19 0.03 3.85
CA GLY A 153 17.61 0.42 3.87
C GLY A 153 18.52 -0.51 3.05
N ILE A 154 17.99 -1.11 1.98
CA ILE A 154 18.72 -2.01 1.09
C ILE A 154 19.37 -1.16 -0.02
N PRO A 155 20.70 -1.17 -0.20
CA PRO A 155 21.37 -0.48 -1.31
C PRO A 155 20.91 -1.06 -2.65
#